data_AF-L9ZJB4-F1
#
_entry.id   AF-L9ZJB4-F1
#
_cell.length_a   1.000
_cell.length_b   1.000
_cell.length_c   1.000
_cell.angle_alpha   90.00
_cell.angle_beta   90.00
_cell.angle_gamma   90.00
#
_symmetry.space_group_name_H-M   'P 1'
#
loop_
_entity.id
_entity.type
_entity.pdbx_description
1 polymer ?
#
loop_
_entity_poly.entity_id
_entity_poly.type
_entity_poly.pdbx_seq_one_letter_code
_entity_poly.pdbx_strand_id
1 'polypeptide(L)'
;MAVTDVHQNMAVTNSDTHDQTVTIALADVGAAVPAETTCDVRIVPTGLEIDRRGETFIVERDGDRHALTGVVGRSELPTRVPDWIPAVAEWFGIDEVALGR
;
A
#
# COMPACT_ATOMS: atom_id res chain seq x y z
N MET A 1 20.90 14.06 29.31
CA MET A 1 20.84 13.61 27.90
C MET A 1 20.87 12.09 27.93
N ALA A 2 19.72 11.46 27.71
CA ALA A 2 19.63 10.01 27.54
C ALA A 2 19.21 9.77 26.09
N VAL A 3 19.99 8.97 25.39
CA VAL A 3 19.88 8.69 23.95
C VAL A 3 18.96 7.48 23.77
N THR A 4 18.14 7.61 22.73
CA THR A 4 17.18 6.71 22.09
C THR A 4 17.55 5.23 22.03
N ASP A 5 16.58 4.36 22.30
CA ASP A 5 16.42 3.08 21.58
C ASP A 5 14.92 2.78 21.47
N VAL A 6 14.35 3.02 20.28
CA VAL A 6 12.98 2.64 19.93
C VAL A 6 13.06 2.02 18.54
N HIS A 7 13.58 0.80 18.46
CA HIS A 7 13.41 -0.02 17.26
C HIS A 7 12.77 -1.37 17.63
N GLN A 8 11.50 -1.46 17.19
CA GLN A 8 10.90 -2.60 16.52
C GLN A 8 10.66 -3.89 17.29
N ASN A 9 9.37 -4.19 17.50
CA ASN A 9 8.88 -5.56 17.57
C ASN A 9 7.37 -5.62 17.25
N MET A 10 6.94 -5.15 16.07
CA MET A 10 5.67 -5.62 15.51
C MET A 10 5.92 -7.03 14.96
N ALA A 11 5.74 -8.03 15.82
CA ALA A 11 5.72 -9.42 15.43
C ALA A 11 4.49 -9.67 14.53
N VAL A 12 4.67 -9.57 13.22
CA VAL A 12 3.72 -10.10 12.24
C VAL A 12 3.71 -11.62 12.45
N THR A 13 2.66 -12.10 13.12
CA THR A 13 2.48 -13.52 13.41
C THR A 13 1.92 -14.18 12.16
N ASN A 14 2.75 -14.94 11.45
CA ASN A 14 2.34 -15.76 10.31
C ASN A 14 1.33 -16.81 10.76
N SER A 15 0.07 -16.66 10.35
CA SER A 15 -0.92 -17.75 10.32
C SER A 15 -1.95 -17.43 9.24
N ASP A 16 -2.02 -18.30 8.21
CA ASP A 16 -2.99 -18.33 7.11
C ASP A 16 -3.09 -17.07 6.21
N THR A 17 -2.07 -16.89 5.37
CA THR A 17 -1.87 -15.68 4.55
C THR A 17 -2.60 -15.73 3.20
N HIS A 18 -3.93 -15.68 3.18
CA HIS A 18 -4.68 -15.38 1.94
C HIS A 18 -5.78 -14.32 2.11
N ASP A 19 -6.01 -13.82 3.33
CA ASP A 19 -6.99 -12.76 3.60
C ASP A 19 -6.54 -11.86 4.76
N GLN A 20 -5.27 -11.46 4.73
CA GLN A 20 -4.74 -10.51 5.71
C GLN A 20 -4.88 -9.10 5.16
N THR A 21 -5.74 -8.32 5.81
CA THR A 21 -5.83 -6.88 5.65
C THR A 21 -5.00 -6.20 6.73
N VAL A 22 -4.12 -5.28 6.33
CA VAL A 22 -3.26 -4.47 7.20
C VAL A 22 -3.69 -3.01 7.08
N THR A 23 -4.14 -2.43 8.18
CA THR A 23 -4.42 -0.99 8.25
C THR A 23 -3.13 -0.21 8.49
N ILE A 24 -2.84 0.77 7.62
CA ILE A 24 -1.63 1.59 7.67
C ILE A 24 -2.03 3.06 7.81
N ALA A 25 -1.43 3.78 8.75
CA ALA A 25 -1.54 5.24 8.79
C ALA A 25 -0.65 5.82 7.69
N LEU A 26 -1.23 6.62 6.80
CA LEU A 26 -0.50 7.16 5.65
C LEU A 26 0.60 8.16 6.05
N ALA A 27 0.48 8.76 7.24
CA ALA A 27 1.56 9.58 7.79
C ALA A 27 2.81 8.75 8.13
N ASP A 28 2.66 7.47 8.50
CA ASP A 28 3.78 6.58 8.82
C ASP A 28 4.60 6.21 7.58
N VAL A 29 3.97 6.23 6.40
CA VAL A 29 4.63 6.04 5.11
C VAL A 29 5.10 7.37 4.49
N GLY A 30 5.01 8.48 5.22
CA GLY A 30 5.49 9.79 4.76
C GLY A 30 4.58 10.51 3.77
N ALA A 31 3.32 10.09 3.61
CA ALA A 31 2.37 10.80 2.76
C ALA A 31 1.98 12.16 3.38
N ALA A 32 1.84 13.19 2.53
CA ALA A 32 1.41 14.52 2.94
C ALA A 32 -0.12 14.59 3.22
N VAL A 33 -0.56 13.89 4.27
CA VAL A 33 -1.97 13.78 4.69
C VAL A 33 -2.10 13.94 6.22
N PRO A 34 -3.30 14.23 6.75
CA PRO A 34 -3.54 14.24 8.20
C PRO A 34 -3.15 12.91 8.85
N ALA A 35 -2.63 12.95 10.08
CA ALA A 35 -2.07 11.79 10.78
C ALA A 35 -3.09 10.67 11.01
N GLU A 36 -4.37 11.02 11.15
CA GLU A 36 -5.47 10.07 11.29
C GLU A 36 -5.88 9.39 9.97
N THR A 37 -5.27 9.74 8.84
CA THR A 37 -5.62 9.18 7.54
C THR A 37 -5.00 7.80 7.40
N THR A 38 -5.84 6.77 7.26
CA THR A 38 -5.41 5.40 7.03
C THR A 38 -5.76 4.89 5.63
N CYS A 39 -5.14 3.79 5.25
CA CYS A 39 -5.58 2.90 4.18
C CYS A 39 -5.54 1.45 4.68
N ASP A 40 -6.38 0.60 4.09
CA ASP A 40 -6.39 -0.83 4.35
C ASP A 40 -5.74 -1.55 3.17
N VAL A 41 -4.69 -2.31 3.42
CA VAL A 41 -3.96 -3.04 2.38
C VAL A 41 -4.23 -4.52 2.51
N ARG A 42 -4.74 -5.14 1.45
CA ARG A 42 -4.92 -6.58 1.33
C ARG A 42 -3.89 -7.14 0.36
N ILE A 43 -3.14 -8.14 0.82
CA ILE A 43 -2.21 -8.89 -0.04
C ILE A 43 -3.02 -9.92 -0.82
N VAL A 44 -2.91 -9.89 -2.15
CA VAL A 44 -3.60 -10.81 -3.05
C VAL A 44 -2.59 -11.54 -3.95
N PRO A 45 -2.94 -12.68 -4.55
CA PRO A 45 -1.99 -13.46 -5.36
C PRO A 45 -1.38 -12.68 -6.54
N THR A 46 -2.07 -11.66 -7.05
CA THR A 46 -1.61 -10.84 -8.18
C THR A 46 -0.87 -9.57 -7.75
N GLY A 47 -0.85 -9.22 -6.46
CA GLY A 47 -0.22 -8.01 -5.93
C GLY A 47 -0.89 -7.49 -4.65
N LEU A 48 -1.30 -6.22 -4.66
CA LEU A 48 -1.93 -5.53 -3.55
C LEU A 48 -3.27 -4.92 -3.96
N GLU A 49 -4.23 -4.96 -3.04
CA GLU A 49 -5.38 -4.09 -3.06
C GLU A 49 -5.26 -3.08 -1.93
N ILE A 50 -5.40 -1.80 -2.23
CA ILE A 50 -5.27 -0.73 -1.24
C ILE A 50 -6.58 0.04 -1.19
N ASP A 51 -7.37 -0.17 -0.15
CA ASP A 51 -8.59 0.60 0.10
C ASP A 51 -8.27 1.89 0.87
N ARG A 52 -8.80 2.99 0.37
CA ARG A 52 -8.76 4.27 1.06
C ARG A 52 -10.04 5.04 0.81
N ARG A 53 -10.78 5.33 1.89
CA ARG A 53 -12.02 6.12 1.85
C ARG A 53 -13.05 5.56 0.85
N GLY A 54 -13.13 4.23 0.72
CA GLY A 54 -14.06 3.57 -0.19
C GLY A 54 -13.63 3.57 -1.66
N GLU A 55 -12.39 3.99 -1.96
CA GLU A 55 -11.74 3.73 -3.23
C GLU A 55 -10.69 2.63 -3.07
N THR A 56 -10.82 1.54 -3.82
CA THR A 56 -9.86 0.44 -3.81
C THR A 56 -8.96 0.52 -5.04
N PHE A 57 -7.67 0.71 -4.81
CA PHE A 57 -6.62 0.75 -5.83
C PHE A 57 -5.99 -0.63 -6.00
N ILE A 58 -5.81 -1.07 -7.24
CA ILE A 58 -5.30 -2.39 -7.57
C ILE A 58 -3.88 -2.25 -8.12
N VAL A 59 -2.90 -2.74 -7.36
CA VAL A 59 -1.49 -2.76 -7.76
C VAL A 59 -1.12 -4.20 -8.08
N GLU A 60 -0.82 -4.49 -9.33
CA GLU A 60 -0.49 -5.85 -9.78
C GLU A 60 0.90 -5.92 -10.38
N ARG A 61 1.45 -7.13 -10.41
CA ARG A 61 2.67 -7.40 -11.14
C ARG A 61 2.40 -7.38 -12.66
N ASP A 62 3.04 -6.46 -13.35
CA ASP A 62 3.06 -6.33 -14.82
C ASP A 62 4.47 -6.67 -15.33
N GLY A 63 4.71 -7.95 -15.62
CA GLY A 63 6.03 -8.46 -16.00
C GLY A 63 7.06 -8.33 -14.88
N ASP A 64 8.08 -7.49 -15.10
CA ASP A 64 9.19 -7.25 -14.16
C ASP A 64 8.93 -6.06 -13.20
N ARG A 65 7.78 -5.40 -13.33
CA ARG A 65 7.41 -4.22 -12.52
C ARG A 65 6.06 -4.41 -11.84
N HIS A 66 5.74 -3.53 -10.90
CA HIS A 66 4.38 -3.39 -10.37
C HIS A 66 3.70 -2.17 -10.98
N ALA A 67 2.42 -2.31 -11.26
CA ALA A 67 1.62 -1.28 -11.90
C ALA A 67 0.28 -1.09 -11.20
N LEU A 68 -0.18 0.15 -11.10
CA LEU A 68 -1.56 0.46 -10.78
C LEU A 68 -2.42 0.11 -11.99
N THR A 69 -3.10 -1.03 -11.94
CA THR A 69 -3.87 -1.62 -13.05
C THR A 69 -5.36 -1.33 -12.96
N GLY A 70 -5.86 -0.90 -11.79
CA GLY A 70 -7.27 -0.56 -11.63
C GLY A 70 -7.59 0.31 -10.43
N VAL A 71 -8.79 0.89 -10.49
CA VAL A 71 -9.48 1.44 -9.31
C VAL A 71 -10.90 0.87 -9.33
N VAL A 72 -11.30 0.16 -8.28
CA VAL A 72 -12.61 -0.50 -8.21
C VAL A 72 -13.72 0.55 -8.35
N GLY A 73 -14.72 0.22 -9.17
CA GLY A 73 -15.84 1.13 -9.46
C GLY A 73 -15.50 2.26 -10.45
N ARG A 74 -14.28 2.29 -11.01
CA ARG A 74 -13.92 3.20 -12.10
C ARG A 74 -13.64 2.44 -13.38
N SER A 75 -14.17 2.97 -14.48
CA SER A 75 -13.91 2.48 -15.84
C SER A 75 -12.60 3.01 -16.43
N GLU A 76 -11.99 4.02 -15.81
CA GLU A 76 -10.77 4.67 -16.27
C GLU A 76 -9.74 4.74 -15.12
N LEU A 77 -8.47 4.52 -15.48
CA LEU A 77 -7.35 4.70 -14.56
C LEU A 77 -7.13 6.19 -14.26
N PRO A 78 -6.65 6.53 -13.04
CA PRO A 78 -6.19 7.88 -12.78
C PRO A 78 -5.05 8.25 -13.73
N THR A 79 -4.88 9.54 -14.02
CA THR A 79 -3.83 10.02 -14.93
C THR A 79 -2.42 9.86 -14.38
N ARG A 80 -2.29 9.62 -13.08
CA ARG A 80 -1.04 9.36 -12.37
C ARG A 80 -1.29 8.42 -11.19
N VAL A 81 -0.26 7.70 -10.78
CA VAL A 81 -0.26 6.97 -9.50
C VAL A 81 -0.33 8.02 -8.37
N PRO A 82 -1.29 7.92 -7.43
CA PRO A 82 -1.30 8.77 -6.25
C PRO A 82 0.01 8.67 -5.47
N ASP A 83 0.56 9.82 -5.06
CA ASP A 83 1.91 9.93 -4.48
C ASP A 83 2.13 9.09 -3.21
N TRP A 84 1.05 8.69 -2.52
CA TRP A 84 1.10 7.84 -1.32
C TRP A 84 1.14 6.34 -1.62
N ILE A 85 0.72 5.89 -2.81
CA ILE A 85 0.69 4.46 -3.16
C ILE A 85 2.08 3.84 -3.19
N PRO A 86 3.11 4.45 -3.82
CA PRO A 86 4.46 3.88 -3.82
C PRO A 86 5.02 3.67 -2.41
N ALA A 87 4.80 4.64 -1.53
CA ALA A 87 5.28 4.55 -0.14
C ALA A 87 4.56 3.44 0.66
N VAL A 88 3.26 3.22 0.42
CA VAL A 88 2.55 2.07 0.98
C VAL A 88 3.08 0.76 0.41
N ALA A 89 3.28 0.70 -0.92
CA ALA A 89 3.73 -0.51 -1.61
C ALA A 89 5.14 -0.95 -1.17
N GLU A 90 6.03 0.00 -0.88
CA GLU A 90 7.39 -0.24 -0.38
C GLU A 90 7.39 -1.07 0.91
N TRP A 91 6.42 -0.86 1.81
CA TRP A 91 6.28 -1.64 3.05
C TRP A 91 5.98 -3.13 2.81
N PHE A 92 5.49 -3.48 1.62
CA PHE A 92 5.24 -4.85 1.17
C PHE A 92 6.30 -5.36 0.20
N GLY A 93 7.43 -4.66 0.06
CA GLY A 93 8.55 -5.05 -0.80
C GLY A 93 8.36 -4.72 -2.28
N ILE A 94 7.52 -3.73 -2.60
CA ILE A 94 7.34 -3.22 -3.97
C ILE A 94 8.07 -1.88 -4.09
N ASP A 95 9.24 -1.91 -4.73
CA ASP A 95 10.14 -0.76 -4.82
C ASP A 95 9.64 0.34 -5.78
N GLU A 96 8.83 -0.01 -6.78
CA GLU A 96 8.31 0.93 -7.77
C GLU A 96 6.89 0.54 -8.21
N VAL A 97 6.01 1.53 -8.28
CA VAL A 97 4.65 1.40 -8.83
C VAL A 97 4.47 2.40 -9.97
N ALA A 98 4.31 1.88 -11.19
CA ALA A 98 4.01 2.68 -12.38
C ALA A 98 2.49 2.72 -12.66
N LEU A 99 2.06 3.59 -13.56
CA LEU A 99 0.68 3.49 -14.09
C LEU A 99 0.61 2.32 -15.09
N GLY A 100 -0.39 1.45 -14.95
CA GLY A 100 -0.68 0.41 -15.95
C GLY A 100 -0.98 1.04 -17.32
N ARG A 101 -0.44 0.44 -18.38
CA ARG A 101 -0.68 0.85 -19.78
C ARG A 101 -1.55 -0.15 -20.51
#